data_AF-A0A535AW15-F1
#
_entry.id   AF-A0A535AW15-F1
#
_cell.length_a   1.000
_cell.length_b   1.000
_cell.length_c   1.000
_cell.angle_alpha   90.00
_cell.angle_beta   90.00
_cell.angle_gamma   90.00
#
_symmetry.space_group_name_H-M   'P 1'
#
loop_
_entity.id
_entity.type
_entity.pdbx_description
1 polymer ?
#
loop_
_entity_poly.entity_id
_entity_poly.type
_entity_poly.pdbx_seq_one_letter_code
_entity_poly.pdbx_strand_id
1 'polypeptide(L)'
;IAYLIENRLIDVIVSTGANLYHDVYESLGFRHSQGDPQGDDVRLAHLRVVRFYDVLAPEHEFARAERFCTEFSLTLDDGRPYTTREYFDLLGKAMAPVAKEGGILTAAAKHGVPIYCPAFGDSVHGLAVAEGRHRTGRRLMFDVTGDVLEMIHLSITAKNSAADRRRRVHLRPRPGGSQVRHPDHDGPTAVGRPFRLHLRGGGLVAQDRPGGALHHRQRRGHGRAAVAR
;
A
#
# COMPACT_ATOMS: atom_id res chain seq x y z
N ILE A 1 1.64 14.44 13.32
CA ILE A 1 0.54 13.50 12.96
C ILE A 1 0.70 12.15 13.65
N ALA A 2 1.87 11.52 13.61
CA ALA A 2 2.15 10.25 14.32
C ALA A 2 1.68 10.27 15.80
N TYR A 3 2.00 11.33 16.56
CA TYR A 3 1.51 11.51 17.93
C TYR A 3 -0.02 11.38 18.08
N LEU A 4 -0.80 11.92 17.14
CA LEU A 4 -2.27 11.84 17.18
C LEU A 4 -2.75 10.39 16.95
N ILE A 5 -2.06 9.64 16.08
CA ILE A 5 -2.34 8.23 15.83
C ILE A 5 -2.04 7.40 17.09
N GLU A 6 -0.84 7.57 17.65
CA GLU A 6 -0.34 6.80 18.80
C GLU A 6 -1.21 6.99 20.04
N ASN A 7 -1.74 8.21 20.23
CA ASN A 7 -2.62 8.55 21.34
C ASN A 7 -4.11 8.36 21.01
N ARG A 8 -4.45 7.73 19.86
CA ARG A 8 -5.83 7.45 19.43
C ARG A 8 -6.72 8.71 19.39
N LEU A 9 -6.16 9.82 18.95
CA LEU A 9 -6.85 11.11 18.79
C LEU A 9 -7.45 11.29 17.39
N ILE A 10 -7.09 10.41 16.46
CA ILE A 10 -7.67 10.35 15.11
C ILE A 10 -7.93 8.88 14.73
N ASP A 11 -9.04 8.66 14.03
CA ASP A 11 -9.48 7.32 13.62
C ASP A 11 -9.24 7.03 12.14
N VAL A 12 -9.11 8.08 11.30
CA VAL A 12 -8.95 7.97 9.84
C VAL A 12 -8.06 9.10 9.34
N ILE A 13 -7.22 8.83 8.34
CA ILE A 13 -6.43 9.83 7.63
C ILE A 13 -6.80 9.81 6.15
N VAL A 14 -7.03 10.99 5.59
CA VAL A 14 -7.06 11.19 4.13
C VAL A 14 -5.97 12.21 3.80
N SER A 15 -5.03 11.84 2.91
CA SER A 15 -3.90 12.70 2.56
C SER A 15 -3.56 12.60 1.08
N THR A 16 -2.78 13.54 0.59
CA THR A 16 -2.17 13.44 -0.74
C THR A 16 -0.99 12.47 -0.70
N GLY A 17 -0.65 11.88 -1.85
CA GLY A 17 0.50 10.98 -1.94
C GLY A 17 1.82 11.71 -1.68
N ALA A 18 1.89 13.02 -1.93
CA ALA A 18 3.06 13.85 -1.62
C ALA A 18 3.38 13.82 -0.12
N ASN A 19 2.41 14.11 0.76
CA ASN A 19 2.62 14.09 2.22
C ASN A 19 3.08 12.72 2.71
N LEU A 20 2.46 11.65 2.20
CA LEU A 20 2.82 10.27 2.55
C LEU A 20 4.20 9.89 2.01
N TYR A 21 4.64 10.48 0.92
CA TYR A 21 5.99 10.28 0.40
C TYR A 21 7.05 11.01 1.24
N HIS A 22 6.79 12.25 1.64
CA HIS A 22 7.68 12.97 2.57
C HIS A 22 7.82 12.20 3.90
N ASP A 23 6.74 11.57 4.37
CA ASP A 23 6.79 10.66 5.52
C ASP A 23 7.73 9.46 5.29
N VAL A 24 7.69 8.82 4.11
CA VAL A 24 8.66 7.77 3.75
C VAL A 24 10.09 8.32 3.80
N TYR A 25 10.32 9.46 3.15
CA TYR A 25 11.64 10.07 3.04
C TYR A 25 12.25 10.35 4.42
N GLU A 26 11.50 11.00 5.32
CA GLU A 26 11.97 11.29 6.68
C GLU A 26 12.10 10.03 7.54
N SER A 27 11.12 9.12 7.46
CA SER A 27 11.16 7.85 8.21
C SER A 27 12.38 6.99 7.84
N LEU A 28 12.88 7.06 6.60
CA LEU A 28 14.12 6.39 6.17
C LEU A 28 15.40 7.07 6.71
N GLY A 29 15.26 8.21 7.38
CA GLY A 29 16.33 8.97 8.02
C GLY A 29 16.89 10.11 7.19
N PHE A 30 16.27 10.44 6.04
CA PHE A 30 16.63 11.62 5.27
C PHE A 30 16.03 12.88 5.89
N ARG A 31 16.54 14.06 5.50
CA ARG A 31 16.17 15.33 6.13
C ARG A 31 15.87 16.39 5.09
N HIS A 32 14.69 16.99 5.21
CA HIS A 32 14.42 18.23 4.50
C HIS A 32 15.19 19.39 5.14
N SER A 33 15.51 20.39 4.34
CA SER A 33 16.11 21.65 4.78
C SER A 33 15.17 22.80 4.48
N GLN A 34 15.15 23.82 5.33
CA GLN A 34 14.43 25.06 5.05
C GLN A 34 15.17 25.87 3.98
N GLY A 35 14.45 26.35 3.00
CA GLY A 35 14.91 27.20 1.91
C GLY A 35 14.13 28.51 1.81
N ASP A 36 14.43 29.26 0.75
CA ASP A 36 13.73 30.50 0.40
C ASP A 36 12.54 30.19 -0.53
N PRO A 37 11.31 30.63 -0.22
CA PRO A 37 10.17 30.56 -1.14
C PRO A 37 10.43 31.16 -2.53
N GLN A 38 11.34 32.14 -2.64
CA GLN A 38 11.75 32.83 -3.86
C GLN A 38 13.12 32.35 -4.38
N GLY A 39 13.57 31.16 -3.96
CA GLY A 39 14.85 30.59 -4.39
C GLY A 39 14.98 30.44 -5.91
N ASP A 40 16.23 30.55 -6.40
CA ASP A 40 16.57 30.38 -7.82
C ASP A 40 16.56 28.90 -8.21
N ASP A 41 15.51 28.48 -8.92
CA ASP A 41 15.32 27.09 -9.36
C ASP A 41 16.40 26.61 -10.34
N VAL A 42 16.99 27.51 -11.14
CA VAL A 42 18.09 27.16 -12.06
C VAL A 42 19.33 26.79 -11.26
N ARG A 43 19.64 27.57 -10.22
CA ARG A 43 20.74 27.27 -9.31
C ARG A 43 20.47 25.98 -8.52
N LEU A 44 19.26 25.77 -8.01
CA LEU A 44 18.90 24.56 -7.28
C LEU A 44 19.01 23.31 -8.16
N ALA A 45 18.61 23.40 -9.43
CA ALA A 45 18.76 22.31 -10.40
C ALA A 45 20.25 21.96 -10.63
N HIS A 46 21.12 22.97 -10.80
CA HIS A 46 22.57 22.72 -10.92
C HIS A 46 23.17 22.05 -9.67
N LEU A 47 22.63 22.36 -8.48
CA LEU A 47 23.03 21.76 -7.22
C LEU A 47 22.35 20.41 -6.95
N ARG A 48 21.47 19.93 -7.84
CA ARG A 48 20.68 18.70 -7.66
C ARG A 48 19.87 18.71 -6.37
N VAL A 49 19.16 19.82 -6.15
CA VAL A 49 18.24 20.01 -5.04
C VAL A 49 16.84 20.17 -5.60
N VAL A 50 15.91 19.36 -5.12
CA VAL A 50 14.48 19.51 -5.40
C VAL A 50 13.85 20.42 -4.34
N ARG A 51 12.91 21.26 -4.77
CA ARG A 51 12.23 22.23 -3.92
C ARG A 51 10.73 22.01 -3.93
N PHE A 52 10.13 22.09 -2.75
CA PHE A 52 8.69 22.06 -2.49
C PHE A 52 8.34 23.34 -1.77
N TYR A 53 8.02 24.39 -2.54
CA TYR A 53 7.88 25.76 -2.02
C TYR A 53 9.14 26.25 -1.30
N ASP A 54 9.16 26.28 0.03
CA ASP A 54 10.29 26.71 0.85
C ASP A 54 11.01 25.52 1.52
N VAL A 55 10.69 24.29 1.12
CA VAL A 55 11.30 23.06 1.64
C VAL A 55 12.20 22.45 0.58
N LEU A 56 13.43 22.08 0.95
CA LEU A 56 14.45 21.56 0.07
C LEU A 56 14.82 20.12 0.42
N ALA A 57 15.09 19.29 -0.58
CA ALA A 57 15.68 17.96 -0.40
C ALA A 57 16.76 17.69 -1.45
N PRO A 58 17.89 17.05 -1.10
CA PRO A 58 18.86 16.57 -2.08
C PRO A 58 18.21 15.53 -3.01
N GLU A 59 18.30 15.75 -4.32
CA GLU A 59 17.67 14.91 -5.34
C GLU A 59 18.09 13.44 -5.21
N HIS A 60 19.36 13.18 -4.91
CA HIS A 60 19.90 11.82 -4.78
C HIS A 60 19.30 11.04 -3.60
N GLU A 61 18.97 11.71 -2.49
CA GLU A 61 18.29 11.10 -1.34
C GLU A 61 16.81 10.89 -1.65
N PHE A 62 16.19 11.89 -2.28
CA PHE A 62 14.81 11.81 -2.71
C PHE A 62 14.62 10.59 -3.63
N ALA A 63 15.49 10.43 -4.64
CA ALA A 63 15.48 9.26 -5.51
C ALA A 63 15.77 7.92 -4.79
N ARG A 64 16.46 7.93 -3.64
CA ARG A 64 16.67 6.70 -2.84
C ARG A 64 15.37 6.26 -2.14
N ALA A 65 14.61 7.21 -1.61
CA ALA A 65 13.30 6.93 -1.02
C ALA A 65 12.29 6.46 -2.10
N GLU A 66 12.33 7.05 -3.30
CA GLU A 66 11.51 6.61 -4.43
C GLU A 66 11.82 5.16 -4.79
N ARG A 67 13.11 4.82 -4.95
CA ARG A 67 13.52 3.43 -5.22
C ARG A 67 13.04 2.47 -4.14
N PHE A 68 13.02 2.87 -2.87
CA PHE A 68 12.44 2.03 -1.81
C PHE A 68 10.95 1.73 -2.07
N CYS A 69 10.16 2.74 -2.46
CA CYS A 69 8.76 2.56 -2.84
C CYS A 69 8.61 1.67 -4.08
N THR A 70 9.50 1.82 -5.08
CA THR A 70 9.51 0.98 -6.29
C THR A 70 9.76 -0.48 -5.93
N GLU A 71 10.83 -0.77 -5.17
CA GLU A 71 11.17 -2.14 -4.77
C GLU A 71 10.09 -2.75 -3.88
N PHE A 72 9.52 -1.98 -2.95
CA PHE A 72 8.36 -2.41 -2.17
C PHE A 72 7.17 -2.80 -3.07
N SER A 73 6.80 -1.93 -4.02
CA SER A 73 5.67 -2.18 -4.92
C SER A 73 5.85 -3.45 -5.75
N LEU A 74 7.09 -3.77 -6.12
CA LEU A 74 7.41 -5.00 -6.87
C LEU A 74 7.21 -6.28 -6.05
N THR A 75 7.19 -6.19 -4.71
CA THR A 75 6.89 -7.34 -3.83
C THR A 75 5.40 -7.68 -3.73
N LEU A 76 4.52 -6.77 -4.15
CA LEU A 76 3.08 -6.95 -4.07
C LEU A 76 2.56 -7.88 -5.18
N ASP A 77 1.43 -8.55 -4.92
CA ASP A 77 0.75 -9.46 -5.85
C ASP A 77 0.06 -8.67 -6.97
N ASP A 78 0.49 -8.84 -8.22
CA ASP A 78 -0.08 -8.14 -9.38
C ASP A 78 -1.28 -8.88 -10.01
N GLY A 79 -1.76 -9.96 -9.38
CA GLY A 79 -2.97 -10.69 -9.80
C GLY A 79 -4.29 -10.07 -9.34
N ARG A 80 -4.27 -9.04 -8.47
CA ARG A 80 -5.46 -8.38 -7.93
C ARG A 80 -5.29 -6.87 -7.79
N PRO A 81 -6.38 -6.08 -7.74
CA PRO A 81 -6.31 -4.68 -7.37
C PRO A 81 -6.09 -4.52 -5.85
N TYR A 82 -5.46 -3.41 -5.46
CA TYR A 82 -5.33 -2.94 -4.09
C TYR A 82 -6.15 -1.68 -3.89
N THR A 83 -6.74 -1.47 -2.72
CA THR A 83 -7.17 -0.12 -2.35
C THR A 83 -5.96 0.68 -1.85
N THR A 84 -6.02 2.01 -1.84
CA THR A 84 -4.91 2.82 -1.31
C THR A 84 -4.73 2.60 0.19
N ARG A 85 -5.81 2.34 0.93
CA ARG A 85 -5.75 1.90 2.33
C ARG A 85 -4.87 0.66 2.50
N GLU A 86 -5.09 -0.38 1.69
CA GLU A 86 -4.28 -1.61 1.77
C GLU A 86 -2.82 -1.35 1.44
N TYR A 87 -2.56 -0.58 0.39
CA TYR A 87 -1.20 -0.26 -0.04
C TYR A 87 -0.41 0.45 1.07
N PHE A 88 -0.98 1.49 1.69
CA PHE A 88 -0.28 2.25 2.74
C PHE A 88 -0.14 1.49 4.06
N ASP A 89 -1.07 0.61 4.40
CA ASP A 89 -0.91 -0.30 5.54
C ASP A 89 0.26 -1.28 5.32
N LEU A 90 0.35 -1.87 4.12
CA LEU A 90 1.45 -2.77 3.76
C LEU A 90 2.79 -2.02 3.69
N LEU A 91 2.81 -0.81 3.13
CA LEU A 91 4.01 0.02 3.06
C LEU A 91 4.49 0.40 4.47
N GLY A 92 3.59 0.81 5.36
CA GLY A 92 3.93 1.11 6.75
C GLY A 92 4.52 -0.10 7.49
N LYS A 93 4.00 -1.31 7.23
CA LYS A 93 4.56 -2.58 7.77
C LYS A 93 5.95 -2.88 7.19
N ALA A 94 6.15 -2.65 5.90
CA ALA A 94 7.45 -2.86 5.24
C ALA A 94 8.51 -1.84 5.69
N MET A 95 8.09 -0.62 6.05
CA MET A 95 8.96 0.42 6.58
C MET A 95 9.39 0.18 8.03
N ALA A 96 8.50 -0.35 8.87
CA ALA A 96 8.74 -0.54 10.30
C ALA A 96 10.12 -1.16 10.68
N PRO A 97 10.65 -2.19 9.98
CA PRO A 97 11.97 -2.75 10.31
C PRO A 97 13.17 -1.91 9.84
N VAL A 98 12.98 -0.99 8.90
CA VAL A 98 14.08 -0.19 8.30
C VAL A 98 14.04 1.29 8.68
N ALA A 99 12.91 1.76 9.21
CA ALA A 99 12.71 3.14 9.61
C ALA A 99 13.72 3.55 10.70
N LYS A 100 14.25 4.77 10.57
CA LYS A 100 15.14 5.41 11.55
C LYS A 100 14.36 6.20 12.59
N GLU A 101 13.15 6.62 12.24
CA GLU A 101 12.23 7.33 13.12
C GLU A 101 10.78 6.94 12.81
N GLY A 102 9.89 7.15 13.80
CA GLY A 102 8.47 6.86 13.64
C GLY A 102 7.78 7.93 12.79
N GLY A 103 7.16 7.49 11.69
CA GLY A 103 6.36 8.33 10.80
C GLY A 103 4.86 7.96 10.82
N ILE A 104 4.08 8.73 10.07
CA ILE A 104 2.65 8.55 9.82
C ILE A 104 2.33 7.12 9.40
N LEU A 105 3.03 6.60 8.38
CA LEU A 105 2.78 5.27 7.81
C LEU A 105 3.08 4.16 8.83
N THR A 106 4.22 4.24 9.52
CA THR A 106 4.59 3.24 10.54
C THR A 106 3.64 3.25 11.74
N ALA A 107 3.24 4.44 12.20
CA ALA A 107 2.29 4.58 13.30
C ALA A 107 0.89 4.08 12.88
N ALA A 108 0.42 4.43 11.69
CA ALA A 108 -0.87 4.00 11.16
C ALA A 108 -0.95 2.47 11.04
N ALA A 109 0.06 1.84 10.45
CA ALA A 109 0.16 0.38 10.34
C ALA A 109 0.19 -0.32 11.70
N LYS A 110 0.89 0.25 12.68
CA LYS A 110 0.99 -0.30 14.05
C LYS A 110 -0.32 -0.18 14.82
N HIS A 111 -1.04 0.93 14.68
CA HIS A 111 -2.24 1.25 15.45
C HIS A 111 -3.55 0.95 14.72
N GLY A 112 -3.48 0.47 13.48
CA GLY A 112 -4.64 0.12 12.67
C GLY A 112 -5.48 1.31 12.22
N VAL A 113 -4.84 2.48 12.02
CA VAL A 113 -5.51 3.68 11.51
C VAL A 113 -5.46 3.67 9.97
N PRO A 114 -6.60 3.60 9.26
CA PRO A 114 -6.62 3.58 7.80
C PRO A 114 -6.17 4.93 7.22
N ILE A 115 -5.37 4.86 6.15
CA ILE A 115 -4.91 6.00 5.36
C ILE A 115 -5.45 5.87 3.95
N TYR A 116 -6.17 6.89 3.47
CA TYR A 116 -6.69 6.97 2.10
C TYR A 116 -5.95 8.03 1.29
N CYS A 117 -5.68 7.75 0.01
CA CYS A 117 -5.06 8.68 -0.93
C CYS A 117 -5.83 8.71 -2.25
N PRO A 118 -6.86 9.57 -2.40
CA PRO A 118 -7.72 9.59 -3.59
C PRO A 118 -6.96 9.79 -4.92
N ALA A 119 -5.88 10.58 -4.89
CA ALA A 119 -5.05 10.88 -6.06
C ALA A 119 -3.69 10.16 -6.01
N PHE A 120 -3.70 8.84 -5.83
CA PHE A 120 -2.47 8.04 -5.73
C PHE A 120 -1.51 8.21 -6.91
N GLY A 121 -2.04 8.18 -8.14
CA GLY A 121 -1.25 8.31 -9.36
C GLY A 121 -0.58 9.67 -9.53
N ASP A 122 -1.11 10.72 -8.89
CA ASP A 122 -0.56 12.08 -8.86
C ASP A 122 0.41 12.23 -7.66
N SER A 123 1.39 11.33 -7.59
CA SER A 123 2.40 11.34 -6.53
C SER A 123 3.63 10.52 -6.90
N VAL A 124 4.69 10.66 -6.08
CA VAL A 124 5.89 9.84 -6.21
C VAL A 124 5.60 8.35 -6.00
N HIS A 125 4.54 7.98 -5.26
CA HIS A 125 4.11 6.58 -5.18
C HIS A 125 3.57 6.08 -6.52
N GLY A 126 2.81 6.91 -7.24
CA GLY A 126 2.37 6.62 -8.60
C GLY A 126 3.54 6.48 -9.57
N LEU A 127 4.55 7.36 -9.46
CA LEU A 127 5.79 7.29 -10.23
C LEU A 127 6.56 5.99 -9.95
N ALA A 128 6.74 5.63 -8.68
CA ALA A 128 7.43 4.42 -8.27
C ALA A 128 6.77 3.14 -8.83
N VAL A 129 5.43 3.07 -8.79
CA VAL A 129 4.68 1.96 -9.41
C VAL A 129 4.86 1.96 -10.94
N ALA A 130 4.85 3.13 -11.58
CA ALA A 130 5.07 3.25 -13.01
C ALA A 130 6.49 2.82 -13.43
N GLU A 131 7.51 3.19 -12.65
CA GLU A 131 8.90 2.76 -12.83
C GLU A 131 9.02 1.24 -12.72
N GLY A 132 8.44 0.65 -11.67
CA GLY A 132 8.42 -0.81 -11.48
C GLY A 132 7.74 -1.54 -12.63
N ARG A 133 6.62 -1.01 -13.13
CA ARG A 133 5.94 -1.52 -14.33
C ARG A 133 6.82 -1.43 -15.57
N HIS A 134 7.49 -0.30 -15.77
CA HIS A 134 8.39 -0.11 -16.91
C HIS A 134 9.55 -1.12 -16.89
N ARG A 135 10.14 -1.35 -15.71
CA ARG A 135 11.27 -2.27 -15.52
C ARG A 135 10.91 -3.75 -15.67
N THR A 136 9.73 -4.16 -15.22
CA THR A 136 9.41 -5.60 -15.02
C THR A 136 8.18 -6.09 -15.77
N GLY A 137 7.35 -5.19 -16.30
CA GLY A 137 6.05 -5.52 -16.89
C GLY A 137 4.94 -5.83 -15.88
N ARG A 138 5.25 -5.92 -14.57
CA ARG A 138 4.26 -6.15 -13.49
C ARG A 138 3.21 -5.05 -13.47
N ARG A 139 1.94 -5.42 -13.25
CA ARG A 139 0.80 -4.51 -13.37
C ARG A 139 0.04 -4.39 -12.06
N LEU A 140 0.59 -3.60 -11.13
CA LEU A 140 -0.13 -3.24 -9.92
C LEU A 140 -1.34 -2.36 -10.28
N MET A 141 -2.53 -2.75 -9.83
CA MET A 141 -3.78 -2.04 -10.08
C MET A 141 -4.36 -1.50 -8.78
N PHE A 142 -5.06 -0.38 -8.86
CA PHE A 142 -5.68 0.26 -7.70
C PHE A 142 -7.19 0.38 -7.84
N ASP A 143 -7.94 -0.11 -6.86
CA ASP A 143 -9.37 0.10 -6.70
C ASP A 143 -9.64 1.30 -5.79
N VAL A 144 -9.61 2.49 -6.39
CA VAL A 144 -9.96 3.75 -5.71
C VAL A 144 -11.45 3.86 -5.39
N THR A 145 -12.30 3.06 -6.04
CA THR A 145 -13.74 3.05 -5.73
C THR A 145 -14.00 2.27 -4.44
N GLY A 146 -13.25 1.19 -4.22
CA GLY A 146 -13.22 0.46 -2.95
C GLY A 146 -12.88 1.37 -1.76
N ASP A 147 -11.89 2.26 -1.91
CA ASP A 147 -11.58 3.28 -0.88
C ASP A 147 -12.79 4.19 -0.61
N VAL A 148 -13.48 4.67 -1.65
CA VAL A 148 -14.66 5.54 -1.50
C VAL A 148 -15.79 4.81 -0.78
N LEU A 149 -16.07 3.55 -1.13
CA LEU A 149 -17.10 2.75 -0.48
C LEU A 149 -16.80 2.54 1.00
N GLU A 150 -15.54 2.24 1.34
CA GLU A 150 -15.11 2.07 2.73
C GLU A 150 -15.20 3.38 3.52
N MET A 151 -14.71 4.50 2.96
CA MET A 151 -14.83 5.82 3.59
C MET A 151 -16.29 6.23 3.85
N ILE A 152 -17.19 5.97 2.89
CA ILE A 152 -18.62 6.21 3.06
C ILE A 152 -19.17 5.33 4.19
N HIS A 153 -18.80 4.06 4.23
CA HIS A 153 -19.23 3.13 5.27
C HIS A 153 -18.77 3.61 6.67
N LEU A 154 -17.51 4.00 6.81
CA LEU A 154 -16.97 4.57 8.05
C LEU A 154 -17.72 5.82 8.49
N SER A 155 -18.00 6.73 7.55
CA SER A 155 -18.75 7.96 7.83
C SER A 155 -20.19 7.70 8.30
N ILE A 156 -20.92 6.80 7.64
CA ILE A 156 -22.32 6.50 7.96
C ILE A 156 -22.47 5.72 9.27
N THR A 157 -21.50 4.86 9.59
CA THR A 157 -21.54 4.00 10.80
C THR A 157 -20.97 4.69 12.04
N ALA A 158 -20.22 5.78 11.87
CA ALA A 158 -19.71 6.57 12.99
C ALA A 158 -20.86 7.15 13.84
N LYS A 159 -20.75 7.01 15.16
CA LYS A 159 -21.72 7.59 16.11
C LYS A 159 -21.74 9.12 16.02
N ASN A 160 -20.54 9.71 15.93
CA ASN A 160 -20.30 11.13 15.73
C ASN A 160 -19.04 11.28 14.87
N SER A 161 -19.00 12.31 14.02
CA SER A 161 -17.85 12.65 13.19
C SER A 161 -17.51 14.12 13.38
N ALA A 162 -16.25 14.44 13.66
CA ALA A 162 -15.83 15.83 13.90
C ALA A 162 -15.83 16.69 12.62
N ALA A 163 -15.59 16.08 11.46
CA ALA A 163 -15.52 16.76 10.17
C ALA A 163 -16.87 16.84 9.42
N ASP A 164 -17.81 15.93 9.70
CA ASP A 164 -19.15 15.95 9.09
C ASP A 164 -20.17 16.56 10.06
N ARG A 165 -20.50 17.84 9.85
CA ARG A 165 -21.68 18.46 10.47
C ARG A 165 -22.94 18.02 9.73
N ARG A 166 -23.32 16.76 9.91
CA ARG A 166 -24.59 16.12 9.49
C ARG A 166 -25.09 16.52 8.09
N ARG A 167 -24.66 15.80 7.06
CA ARG A 167 -25.57 15.43 5.95
C ARG A 167 -25.50 13.92 5.71
N ARG A 168 -26.52 13.19 6.20
CA ARG A 168 -26.71 11.77 5.86
C ARG A 168 -26.91 11.64 4.35
N VAL A 169 -25.89 11.18 3.63
CA VAL A 169 -26.03 10.72 2.25
C VAL A 169 -26.86 9.45 2.27
N HIS A 170 -28.10 9.53 1.81
CA HIS A 170 -29.02 8.39 1.78
C HIS A 170 -28.78 7.60 0.49
N LEU A 171 -27.84 6.66 0.51
CA LEU A 171 -27.70 5.68 -0.56
C LEU A 171 -28.87 4.68 -0.44
N ARG A 172 -29.89 4.84 -1.28
CA ARG A 172 -30.97 3.84 -1.38
C ARG A 172 -30.40 2.53 -1.94
N PRO A 173 -30.73 1.37 -1.35
CA PRO A 173 -30.46 0.08 -1.98
C PRO A 173 -31.09 0.05 -3.38
N ARG A 174 -30.38 -0.50 -4.37
CA ARG A 174 -30.97 -0.71 -5.71
C ARG A 174 -32.16 -1.67 -5.59
N PRO A 175 -33.35 -1.35 -6.11
CA PRO A 175 -34.41 -2.32 -6.27
C PRO A 175 -33.99 -3.32 -7.36
N GLY A 176 -33.87 -4.61 -7.02
CA GLY A 176 -33.74 -5.69 -8.01
C GLY A 176 -32.33 -6.21 -8.33
N GLY A 177 -31.32 -5.92 -7.51
CA GLY A 177 -30.02 -6.61 -7.65
C GLY A 177 -30.10 -8.04 -7.12
N SER A 178 -30.02 -9.04 -8.00
CA SER A 178 -29.85 -10.43 -7.61
C SER A 178 -28.66 -10.57 -6.66
N GLN A 179 -28.86 -11.21 -5.51
CA GLN A 179 -27.75 -11.63 -4.67
C GLN A 179 -26.85 -12.55 -5.48
N VAL A 180 -25.66 -12.08 -5.83
CA VAL A 180 -24.59 -12.97 -6.27
C VAL A 180 -24.23 -13.80 -5.05
N ARG A 181 -24.67 -15.06 -5.03
CA ARG A 181 -24.23 -16.04 -4.04
C ARG A 181 -22.74 -16.28 -4.28
N HIS A 182 -21.90 -15.83 -3.35
CA HIS A 182 -20.55 -16.37 -3.23
C HIS A 182 -20.66 -17.81 -2.71
N PRO A 183 -20.02 -18.79 -3.37
CA PRO A 183 -19.98 -20.14 -2.83
C PRO A 183 -19.04 -20.19 -1.62
N ASP A 184 -19.62 -20.60 -0.49
CA ASP A 184 -19.04 -21.23 0.69
C ASP A 184 -17.73 -20.67 1.28
N HIS A 185 -17.87 -19.90 2.36
CA HIS A 185 -16.92 -19.90 3.47
C HIS A 185 -17.65 -19.74 4.81
N ASP A 186 -18.36 -20.80 5.22
CA ASP A 186 -18.62 -21.07 6.63
C ASP A 186 -17.50 -21.96 7.18
N GLY A 187 -16.62 -21.38 7.99
CA GLY A 187 -15.58 -22.10 8.72
C GLY A 187 -14.80 -21.18 9.66
N PRO A 188 -14.49 -21.60 10.89
CA PRO A 188 -13.90 -20.73 11.91
C PRO A 188 -12.46 -20.36 11.53
N THR A 189 -12.16 -19.06 11.53
CA THR A 189 -10.85 -18.50 11.21
C THR A 189 -9.81 -19.00 12.22
N ALA A 190 -8.97 -19.93 11.80
CA ALA A 190 -7.83 -20.39 12.57
C ALA A 190 -6.79 -19.25 12.67
N VAL A 191 -6.45 -18.88 13.90
CA VAL A 191 -5.37 -17.96 14.24
C VAL A 191 -4.05 -18.49 13.64
N GLY A 192 -3.52 -17.78 12.64
CA GLY A 192 -2.25 -18.09 12.00
C GLY A 192 -1.08 -17.98 12.98
N ARG A 193 -0.29 -19.05 13.08
CA ARG A 193 0.93 -19.15 13.90
C ARG A 193 2.05 -18.28 13.30
N PRO A 194 2.98 -17.73 14.12
CA PRO A 194 4.04 -16.85 13.62
C PRO A 194 5.07 -17.61 12.78
N PHE A 195 5.45 -17.06 11.62
CA PHE A 195 6.60 -17.50 10.83
C PHE A 195 7.88 -16.77 11.30
N ARG A 196 9.00 -17.49 11.35
CA ARG A 196 10.31 -16.96 11.79
C ARG A 196 11.21 -16.84 10.56
N LEU A 197 11.63 -15.61 10.21
CA LEU A 197 12.67 -15.39 9.20
C LEU A 197 14.06 -15.59 9.80
N HIS A 198 14.94 -16.28 9.07
CA HIS A 198 16.39 -16.28 9.33
C HIS A 198 17.15 -15.90 8.06
N LEU A 199 18.13 -15.01 8.23
CA LEU A 199 19.05 -14.58 7.17
C LEU A 199 20.17 -15.61 7.03
N ARG A 200 20.37 -16.12 5.80
CA ARG A 200 21.59 -16.85 5.44
C ARG A 200 22.03 -16.43 4.05
N GLY A 201 23.18 -15.77 3.96
CA GLY A 201 23.91 -15.60 2.69
C GLY A 201 23.22 -14.73 1.61
N GLY A 202 22.76 -13.52 1.95
CA GLY A 202 22.54 -12.45 0.96
C GLY A 202 21.25 -12.49 0.11
N GLY A 203 20.26 -13.33 0.43
CA GLY A 203 18.94 -13.29 -0.22
C GLY A 203 17.85 -14.00 0.61
N LEU A 204 16.59 -13.55 0.48
CA LEU A 204 15.43 -14.19 1.11
C LEU A 204 14.98 -15.42 0.31
N VAL A 205 14.82 -16.57 0.97
CA VAL A 205 14.17 -17.76 0.40
C VAL A 205 13.13 -18.27 1.38
N ALA A 206 11.89 -18.45 0.92
CA ALA A 206 10.83 -19.14 1.66
C ALA A 206 10.92 -20.65 1.41
N GLN A 207 10.86 -21.48 2.45
CA GLN A 207 10.92 -22.93 2.33
C GLN A 207 9.75 -23.57 3.09
N ASP A 208 8.89 -24.28 2.37
CA ASP A 208 7.84 -25.13 2.95
C ASP A 208 8.42 -26.48 3.39
N ARG A 209 7.97 -26.99 4.54
CA ARG A 209 8.30 -28.34 5.01
C ARG A 209 7.42 -29.39 4.32
N PRO A 210 7.92 -30.59 3.99
CA PRO A 210 7.12 -31.65 3.41
C PRO A 210 6.42 -32.49 4.51
N GLY A 211 5.15 -32.83 4.29
CA GLY A 211 4.47 -33.87 5.06
C GLY A 211 3.02 -34.06 4.64
N GLY A 212 2.69 -35.24 4.10
CA GLY A 212 1.31 -35.73 3.98
C GLY A 212 0.96 -36.31 2.61
N ALA A 213 1.19 -37.62 2.45
CA ALA A 213 0.86 -38.39 1.26
C ALA A 213 -0.65 -38.49 1.02
N LEU A 214 -1.08 -38.43 -0.25
CA LEU A 214 -2.40 -38.91 -0.68
C LEU A 214 -2.27 -39.72 -1.97
N HIS A 215 -3.03 -40.82 -1.97
CA HIS A 215 -2.88 -42.00 -2.82
C HIS A 215 -3.16 -41.76 -4.31
N HIS A 216 -2.28 -42.31 -5.15
CA HIS A 216 -2.46 -42.47 -6.58
C HIS A 216 -3.39 -43.67 -6.85
N ARG A 217 -4.59 -43.44 -7.41
CA ARG A 217 -5.45 -44.51 -7.94
C ARG A 217 -5.33 -44.54 -9.46
N GLN A 218 -4.70 -45.62 -9.95
CA GLN A 218 -4.52 -45.96 -11.36
C GLN A 218 -5.88 -46.29 -12.02
N ARG A 219 -6.16 -45.74 -13.20
CA ARG A 219 -6.97 -46.42 -14.23
C ARG A 219 -6.38 -46.15 -15.62
N ARG A 220 -6.00 -47.25 -16.28
CA ARG A 220 -5.64 -47.35 -17.70
C ARG A 220 -6.90 -47.26 -18.56
N GLY A 221 -6.78 -46.74 -19.79
CA GLY A 221 -7.81 -46.86 -20.82
C GLY A 221 -7.52 -46.07 -22.10
N HIS A 222 -7.00 -46.78 -23.10
CA HIS A 222 -6.76 -46.47 -24.51
C HIS A 222 -7.59 -45.37 -25.22
N GLY A 223 -6.97 -44.68 -26.18
CA GLY A 223 -7.70 -44.09 -27.31
C GLY A 223 -6.99 -43.01 -28.16
N ARG A 224 -6.20 -43.47 -29.14
CA ARG A 224 -5.90 -42.90 -30.49
C ARG A 224 -5.59 -41.40 -30.73
N ALA A 225 -4.52 -41.25 -31.51
CA ALA A 225 -4.03 -40.10 -32.26
C ALA A 225 -5.05 -39.30 -33.09
N ALA A 226 -4.80 -37.99 -33.23
CA ALA A 226 -4.93 -37.25 -34.49
C ALA A 226 -4.02 -36.01 -34.47
N VAL A 227 -3.19 -35.91 -35.50
CA VAL A 227 -2.41 -34.73 -35.90
C VAL A 227 -3.23 -34.00 -36.96
N ALA A 228 -3.38 -32.68 -36.86
CA ALA A 228 -3.72 -31.82 -38.00
C ALA A 228 -3.22 -30.39 -37.74
N ARG A 229 -2.22 -30.03 -38.57
CA ARG A 229 -1.88 -28.74 -39.19
C ARG A 229 -2.35 -27.45 -38.54
#